data_AF-A0A1Q3LBT3-F1
#
_entry.id   AF-A0A1Q3LBT3-F1
#
_cell.length_a   1.000
_cell.length_b   1.000
_cell.length_c   1.000
_cell.angle_alpha   90.00
_cell.angle_beta   90.00
_cell.angle_gamma   90.00
#
_symmetry.space_group_name_H-M   'P 1'
#
loop_
_entity.id
_entity.type
_entity.pdbx_description
1 polymer ?
#
loop_
_entity_poly.entity_id
_entity_poly.type
_entity_poly.pdbx_seq_one_letter_code
_entity_poly.pdbx_strand_id
1 'polypeptide(L)' 'MKIDLEPAPFETARWISAETKADLEAFMSANRGGMSEDRDGSPVFLARNAWELGYIAERSPKIKFSDIRERA' A
#
# COMPACT_ATOMS: atom_id res chain seq x y z
N MET A 1 -29.54 2.68 -11.12
CA MET A 1 -28.65 1.80 -10.34
C MET A 1 -28.58 2.36 -8.93
N LYS A 2 -29.02 1.61 -7.91
CA LYS A 2 -28.73 1.98 -6.52
C LYS A 2 -27.29 1.56 -6.21
N ILE A 3 -26.56 2.43 -5.53
CA ILE A 3 -25.18 2.18 -5.09
C ILE A 3 -25.24 2.14 -3.57
N ASP A 4 -24.81 1.02 -3.00
CA ASP A 4 -24.64 0.83 -1.58
C ASP A 4 -23.15 0.61 -1.29
N LEU A 5 -22.68 1.09 -0.14
CA LEU A 5 -21.28 0.99 0.28
C LEU A 5 -21.16 0.06 1.48
N GLU A 6 -20.12 -0.76 1.49
CA GLU A 6 -19.76 -1.61 2.63
C GLU A 6 -18.53 -1.03 3.36
N PRO A 7 -18.40 -1.24 4.68
CA PRO A 7 -17.22 -0.80 5.42
C PRO A 7 -15.94 -1.42 4.88
N ALA A 8 -14.94 -0.59 4.62
CA ALA A 8 -13.62 -1.07 4.24
C ALA A 8 -12.88 -1.66 5.46
N PRO A 9 -12.16 -2.78 5.32
CA PRO A 9 -11.37 -3.36 6.41
C PRO A 9 -10.04 -2.62 6.66
N PHE A 10 -9.80 -1.50 5.97
CA PHE A 10 -8.55 -0.75 5.98
C PHE A 10 -8.78 0.72 6.34
N GLU A 11 -7.86 1.29 7.12
CA GLU A 11 -7.91 2.70 7.55
C GLU A 11 -6.86 3.56 6.83
N THR A 12 -5.80 2.95 6.28
CA THR A 12 -4.72 3.70 5.62
C THR A 12 -4.38 3.11 4.25
N ALA A 13 -4.05 4.00 3.32
CA ALA A 13 -3.53 3.67 2.00
C ALA A 13 -2.20 4.42 1.79
N ARG A 14 -1.16 3.73 1.34
CA ARG A 14 0.14 4.31 1.04
C ARG A 14 0.64 3.82 -0.31
N TRP A 15 1.08 4.74 -1.17
CA TRP A 15 1.86 4.33 -2.33
C TRP A 15 3.18 3.75 -1.85
N ILE A 16 3.60 2.65 -2.48
CA ILE A 16 4.86 2.01 -2.16
C ILE A 16 5.84 2.12 -3.32
N SER A 17 7.11 2.32 -2.98
CA SER A 17 8.21 2.27 -3.94
C SER A 17 9.45 1.69 -3.29
N ALA A 18 10.40 1.23 -4.11
CA ALA A 18 11.68 0.72 -3.66
C ALA A 18 12.77 1.13 -4.67
N GLU A 19 14.03 1.08 -4.25
CA GLU A 19 15.16 1.36 -5.15
C GLU A 19 15.30 0.30 -6.25
N THR A 20 14.96 -0.94 -5.93
CA THR A 20 15.01 -2.05 -6.89
C THR A 20 13.63 -2.65 -7.12
N LYS A 21 13.38 -3.08 -8.36
CA LYS A 21 12.16 -3.81 -8.72
C LYS A 21 12.01 -5.11 -7.90
N ALA A 22 13.12 -5.80 -7.64
CA ALA A 22 13.11 -7.05 -6.88
C ALA A 22 12.66 -6.85 -5.42
N ASP A 23 13.10 -5.78 -4.76
CA ASP A 23 12.66 -5.48 -3.39
C ASP A 23 11.17 -5.11 -3.35
N LEU A 24 10.68 -4.37 -4.35
CA LEU A 24 9.26 -4.03 -4.48
C LEU A 24 8.41 -5.30 -4.69
N GLU A 25 8.81 -6.17 -5.62
CA GLU A 25 8.10 -7.43 -5.90
C GLU A 25 8.09 -8.37 -4.69
N ALA A 26 9.20 -8.47 -3.95
CA ALA A 26 9.28 -9.24 -2.73
C ALA A 26 8.29 -8.74 -1.67
N PHE A 27 8.23 -7.42 -1.46
CA PHE A 27 7.27 -6.81 -0.54
C PHE A 27 5.81 -7.08 -0.96
N MET A 28 5.48 -6.85 -2.24
CA MET A 28 4.13 -7.08 -2.75
C MET A 28 3.72 -8.54 -2.62
N SER A 29 4.64 -9.47 -2.89
CA SER A 29 4.35 -10.90 -2.75
C SER A 29 4.17 -11.34 -1.30
N ALA A 30 4.87 -10.71 -0.34
CA ALA A 30 4.71 -10.99 1.08
C ALA A 30 3.42 -10.41 1.67
N ASN A 31 2.92 -9.30 1.12
CA ASN A 31 1.80 -8.53 1.68
C ASN A 31 0.54 -8.53 0.78
N ARG A 32 0.37 -9.54 -0.07
CA ARG A 32 -0.69 -9.59 -1.10
C ARG A 32 -2.09 -9.23 -0.60
N GLY A 33 -2.45 -9.62 0.63
CA GLY A 33 -3.77 -9.35 1.20
C GLY A 33 -4.07 -7.87 1.44
N GLY A 34 -3.04 -7.03 1.54
CA GLY A 34 -3.17 -5.57 1.65
C GLY A 34 -2.72 -4.84 0.39
N MET A 35 -2.54 -5.51 -0.74
CA MET A 35 -2.11 -4.86 -1.98
C MET A 35 -3.29 -4.45 -2.85
N SER A 36 -3.20 -3.26 -3.43
CA SER A 36 -4.10 -2.75 -4.46
C SER A 36 -3.30 -1.93 -5.47
N GLU A 37 -3.95 -1.53 -6.56
CA GLU A 37 -3.43 -0.54 -7.51
C GLU A 37 -4.29 0.72 -7.46
N ASP A 38 -3.67 1.88 -7.73
CA ASP A 38 -4.42 3.10 -8.00
C ASP A 38 -4.91 3.15 -9.46
N ARG A 39 -5.57 4.25 -9.82
CA ARG A 39 -6.12 4.44 -11.18
C ARG A 39 -5.06 4.36 -12.28
N ASP A 40 -3.82 4.72 -11.98
CA ASP A 40 -2.72 4.78 -12.93
C ASP A 40 -1.82 3.52 -12.82
N GLY A 41 -2.31 2.45 -12.18
CA GLY A 41 -1.66 1.14 -12.08
C GLY A 41 -0.52 1.08 -11.07
N SER A 42 -0.43 2.05 -10.16
CA SER A 42 0.68 2.11 -9.20
C SER A 42 0.35 1.39 -7.90
N PRO A 43 1.31 0.66 -7.32
CA PRO A 43 1.04 -0.19 -6.18
C PRO A 43 0.76 0.63 -4.92
N VAL A 44 -0.31 0.22 -4.23
CA VAL A 44 -0.80 0.81 -2.99
C VAL A 44 -0.88 -0.29 -1.94
N PHE A 45 -0.30 -0.03 -0.77
CA PHE A 45 -0.48 -0.87 0.41
C PHE A 45 -1.61 -0.31 1.29
N LEU A 46 -2.55 -1.17 1.64
CA LEU A 46 -3.71 -0.90 2.47
C LEU A 46 -3.50 -1.54 3.84
N ALA A 47 -3.30 -0.72 4.88
CA ALA A 47 -3.16 -1.20 6.25
C ALA A 47 -4.46 -0.99 7.04
N ARG A 48 -4.76 -1.93 7.92
CA ARG A 48 -5.92 -1.97 8.82
C ARG A 48 -5.94 -0.79 9.79
N ASN A 49 -4.78 -0.29 10.20
CA ASN A 49 -4.63 0.87 11.07
C ASN A 49 -3.18 1.40 11.02
N ALA A 50 -2.94 2.52 11.71
CA ALA A 50 -1.63 3.17 11.76
C ALA A 50 -0.54 2.32 12.44
N TRP A 51 -0.91 1.48 13.41
CA TRP A 51 0.06 0.60 14.10
C TRP A 51 0.60 -0.48 13.17
N GLU A 52 -0.27 -1.13 12.39
CA GLU A 52 0.14 -2.12 11.39
C GLU A 52 1.05 -1.51 10.33
N LEU A 53 0.71 -0.31 9.84
CA LEU A 53 1.56 0.42 8.89
C LEU A 53 2.96 0.66 9.46
N GLY A 54 3.08 1.13 10.70
CA GLY A 54 4.36 1.35 11.36
C GLY A 54 5.17 0.06 11.51
N TYR A 55 4.52 -1.00 11.99
CA TYR A 55 5.15 -2.32 12.15
C TYR A 55 5.70 -2.90 10.85
N ILE A 56 4.93 -2.78 9.76
CA ILE A 56 5.35 -3.26 8.43
C ILE A 56 6.47 -2.39 7.87
N ALA A 57 6.39 -1.06 8.05
CA ALA A 57 7.43 -0.13 7.59
C ALA A 57 8.78 -0.39 8.27
N GLU A 58 8.79 -0.62 9.59
CA GLU A 58 10.00 -0.97 10.35
C GLU A 58 10.65 -2.26 9.83
N ARG A 59 9.84 -3.25 9.43
CA ARG A 59 10.31 -4.54 8.90
C ARG A 59 10.66 -4.51 7.42
N SER A 60 10.29 -3.44 6.73
CA SER A 60 10.46 -3.29 5.28
C SER A 60 11.30 -2.05 4.96
N PRO A 61 12.53 -1.91 5.50
CA PRO A 61 13.31 -0.68 5.41
C PRO A 61 13.70 -0.30 3.97
N LYS A 62 13.58 -1.22 3.01
CA LYS A 62 13.81 -0.99 1.59
C LYS A 62 12.61 -0.38 0.85
N ILE A 63 11.46 -0.30 1.53
CA ILE A 63 10.20 0.18 0.95
C ILE A 63 9.91 1.57 1.51
N LYS A 64 9.65 2.50 0.60
CA LYS A 64 9.17 3.84 0.93
C LYS A 64 7.65 3.85 0.88
N PHE A 65 7.03 4.31 1.96
CA PHE A 65 5.59 4.49 2.07
C PHE A 65 5.28 5.97 1.97
N SER A 66 4.56 6.36 0.92
CA SER A 66 4.20 7.77 0.67
C SER A 66 2.75 8.03 1.05
N ASP A 67 2.53 9.10 1.82
CA ASP A 67 1.20 9.65 2.15
C ASP A 67 0.66 10.56 1.04
N ILE A 68 1.56 11.14 0.24
CA ILE A 68 1.25 11.96 -0.94
C ILE A 68 1.94 11.39 -2.19
N ARG A 69 1.30 11.53 -3.34
CA ARG A 69 1.91 11.26 -4.64
C ARG A 69 1.66 12.45 -5.56
N GLU A 70 2.73 13.07 -6.04
CA GLU A 70 2.64 14.12 -7.05
C GLU A 70 2.21 13.50 -8.38
N ARG A 71 1.19 14.10 -9.02
CA ARG A 71 0.82 13.80 -10.40
C ARG A 71 1.80 14.54 -11.32
N ALA A 72 2.53 13.80 -12.14
CA ALA A 72 3.26 14.36 -13.28
C ALA A 72 2.32 14.51 -14.48
#